data_AF-J9DU74-F1
#
_entry.id   AF-J9DU74-F1
#
_cell.length_a   1.000
_cell.length_b   1.000
_cell.length_c   1.000
_cell.angle_alpha   90.00
_cell.angle_beta   90.00
_cell.angle_gamma   90.00
#
_symmetry.space_group_name_H-M   'P 1'
#
loop_
_entity.id
_entity.type
_entity.pdbx_description
1 polymer ?
#
loop_
_entity_poly.entity_id
_entity_poly.type
_entity_poly.pdbx_seq_one_letter_code
_entity_poly.pdbx_strand_id
1 'polypeptide(L)'
;MFFFEKHLTDATPIVDLGELGPVRCHRCKAYMCAFMEFQDGGRRFKCPFCFTSTSVDDSYFAHLDHTGRRTDIQHRPEQYLGSYELVATKPYCKNGLKPKEPAFIFMLDVSYSAVQCGLVSIFCRNIRNLLNDLPKELDQVKSSLRIGFATYDQTIHFYNLKSHIGQPEMLVVGDVNDVFVPLVDGFLVTLEEADVVLNSLLYEIEKIFGETRITETMLGPVIQAGLDALK
;
A
#
# COMPACT_ATOMS: atom_id res chain seq x y z
N MET A 1 -37.57 3.36 -9.28
CA MET A 1 -36.72 2.17 -9.40
C MET A 1 -35.83 2.40 -10.62
N PHE A 2 -34.77 3.18 -10.46
CA PHE A 2 -33.80 3.43 -11.53
C PHE A 2 -32.70 2.37 -11.40
N PHE A 3 -32.39 1.75 -12.54
CA PHE A 3 -31.47 0.63 -12.73
C PHE A 3 -30.15 0.82 -11.98
N PHE A 4 -29.86 -0.07 -11.03
CA PHE A 4 -28.56 -0.22 -10.36
C PHE A 4 -27.82 -1.48 -10.84
N GLU A 5 -28.11 -1.95 -12.05
CA GLU A 5 -27.71 -3.29 -12.51
C GLU A 5 -26.86 -3.29 -13.79
N LYS A 6 -26.06 -2.23 -13.99
CA LYS A 6 -24.94 -2.25 -14.92
C LYS A 6 -23.71 -1.64 -14.25
N HIS A 7 -22.57 -2.32 -14.37
CA HIS A 7 -21.23 -1.91 -13.94
C HIS A 7 -20.75 -2.37 -12.54
N LEU A 8 -20.98 -3.64 -12.18
CA LEU A 8 -20.13 -4.32 -11.19
C LEU A 8 -18.77 -4.77 -11.77
N THR A 9 -18.51 -4.51 -13.06
CA THR A 9 -17.33 -4.97 -13.81
C THR A 9 -16.42 -3.85 -14.31
N ASP A 10 -16.81 -2.58 -14.18
CA ASP A 10 -15.99 -1.47 -14.67
C ASP A 10 -15.23 -0.86 -13.50
N ALA A 11 -13.93 -0.65 -13.69
CA ALA A 11 -13.08 0.00 -12.69
C ALA A 11 -13.67 1.36 -12.29
N THR A 12 -13.62 1.69 -11.01
CA THR A 12 -14.07 2.96 -10.48
C THR A 12 -13.37 4.11 -11.22
N PRO A 13 -14.11 5.10 -11.78
CA PRO A 13 -13.47 6.18 -12.53
C PRO A 13 -12.56 7.03 -11.64
N ILE A 14 -11.36 7.32 -12.15
CA ILE A 14 -10.38 8.18 -11.49
C ILE A 14 -10.55 9.61 -11.98
N VAL A 15 -10.77 10.53 -11.06
CA VAL A 15 -10.89 11.97 -11.31
C VAL A 15 -9.59 12.66 -10.92
N ASP A 16 -8.86 13.15 -11.93
CA ASP A 16 -7.67 13.96 -11.75
C ASP A 16 -7.98 15.44 -12.05
N LEU A 17 -7.80 16.28 -11.04
CA LEU A 17 -7.99 17.74 -11.14
C LEU A 17 -6.65 18.50 -11.16
N GLY A 18 -5.53 17.78 -11.34
CA GLY A 18 -4.18 18.36 -11.39
C GLY A 18 -3.81 19.07 -10.10
N GLU A 19 -3.07 20.18 -10.21
CA GLU A 19 -2.56 20.94 -9.06
C GLU A 19 -3.66 21.56 -8.18
N LEU A 20 -4.87 21.79 -8.72
CA LEU A 20 -6.03 22.22 -7.93
C LEU A 20 -6.34 21.19 -6.82
N GLY A 21 -6.17 19.91 -7.14
CA GLY A 21 -6.58 18.79 -6.32
C GLY A 21 -8.09 18.72 -6.13
N PRO A 22 -8.55 17.85 -5.23
CA PRO A 22 -9.97 17.63 -5.00
C PRO A 22 -10.71 18.90 -4.54
N VAL A 23 -11.73 19.31 -5.29
CA VAL A 23 -12.63 20.42 -4.92
C VAL A 23 -13.47 20.01 -3.72
N ARG A 24 -13.54 20.89 -2.71
CA ARG A 24 -14.25 20.63 -1.45
C ARG A 24 -15.07 21.82 -1.01
N CYS A 25 -16.13 21.57 -0.25
CA CYS A 25 -16.82 22.62 0.48
C CYS A 25 -15.85 23.33 1.43
N HIS A 26 -15.78 24.67 1.37
CA HIS A 26 -14.83 25.41 2.20
C HIS A 26 -15.11 25.29 3.70
N ARG A 27 -16.39 25.05 4.09
CA ARG A 27 -16.81 24.87 5.49
C ARG A 27 -16.62 23.43 5.98
N CYS A 28 -17.43 22.49 5.50
CA CYS A 28 -17.44 21.11 6.04
C CYS A 28 -16.40 20.17 5.41
N LYS A 29 -15.64 20.63 4.40
CA LYS A 29 -14.63 19.84 3.67
C LYS A 29 -15.16 18.64 2.89
N ALA A 30 -16.49 18.49 2.75
CA ALA A 30 -17.07 17.49 1.88
C ALA A 30 -16.53 17.63 0.44
N TYR A 31 -16.11 16.52 -0.15
CA TYR A 31 -15.67 16.46 -1.54
C TYR A 31 -16.82 16.80 -2.49
N MET A 32 -16.45 17.36 -3.64
CA MET A 32 -17.38 17.53 -4.76
C MET A 32 -18.04 16.19 -5.08
N CYS A 33 -19.37 16.17 -5.21
CA CYS A 33 -20.18 14.98 -5.48
C CYS A 33 -21.44 15.38 -6.27
N ALA A 34 -22.18 14.41 -6.79
CA ALA A 34 -23.39 14.61 -7.59
C ALA A 34 -24.53 15.39 -6.90
N PHE A 35 -24.45 15.56 -5.58
CA PHE A 35 -25.44 16.30 -4.79
C PHE A 35 -25.08 17.78 -4.58
N MET A 36 -23.97 18.25 -5.12
CA MET A 36 -23.59 19.66 -5.06
C MET A 36 -24.43 20.47 -6.05
N GLU A 37 -25.15 21.49 -5.56
CA GLU A 37 -26.04 22.30 -6.38
C GLU A 37 -25.29 23.54 -6.90
N PHE A 38 -25.07 23.65 -8.20
CA PHE A 38 -24.41 24.82 -8.78
C PHE A 38 -25.36 26.01 -8.90
N GLN A 39 -24.82 27.21 -8.67
CA GLN A 39 -25.55 28.48 -8.59
C GLN A 39 -24.76 29.59 -9.33
N ASP A 40 -25.39 30.75 -9.51
CA ASP A 40 -24.78 31.94 -10.11
C ASP A 40 -24.12 31.66 -11.48
N GLY A 41 -24.83 30.93 -12.34
CA GLY A 41 -24.35 30.55 -13.67
C GLY A 41 -23.16 29.58 -13.66
N GLY A 42 -22.90 28.90 -12.53
CA GLY A 42 -21.82 27.94 -12.34
C GLY A 42 -20.65 28.48 -11.52
N ARG A 43 -20.71 29.75 -11.08
CA ARG A 43 -19.63 30.40 -10.32
C ARG A 43 -19.58 29.98 -8.85
N ARG A 44 -20.63 29.34 -8.34
CA ARG A 44 -20.71 28.86 -6.96
C ARG A 44 -21.39 27.50 -6.91
N PHE A 45 -21.16 26.76 -5.84
CA PHE A 45 -21.94 25.57 -5.52
C PHE A 45 -22.38 25.59 -4.06
N LYS A 46 -23.61 25.12 -3.80
CA LYS A 46 -24.18 24.93 -2.48
C LYS A 46 -23.99 23.49 -2.03
N CYS A 47 -23.37 23.34 -0.87
CA CYS A 47 -23.11 22.03 -0.28
C CYS A 47 -24.41 21.42 0.28
N PRO A 48 -24.76 20.16 -0.05
CA PRO A 48 -25.98 19.52 0.46
C PRO A 48 -25.87 19.15 1.95
N PHE A 49 -24.65 19.03 2.48
CA PHE A 49 -24.40 18.58 3.84
C PHE A 49 -24.46 19.71 4.88
N CYS A 50 -23.96 20.89 4.53
CA CYS A 50 -23.89 22.05 5.45
C CYS A 50 -24.54 23.32 4.89
N PHE A 51 -25.20 23.22 3.73
CA PHE A 51 -25.91 24.29 3.02
C PHE A 51 -25.08 25.54 2.68
N THR A 52 -23.76 25.45 2.83
CA THR A 52 -22.84 26.56 2.60
C THR A 52 -22.52 26.69 1.12
N SER A 53 -22.60 27.91 0.59
CA SER A 53 -22.23 28.25 -0.79
C SER A 53 -20.72 28.55 -0.89
N THR A 54 -20.02 27.83 -1.76
CA THR A 54 -18.57 27.94 -1.99
C THR A 54 -18.31 28.46 -3.40
N SER A 55 -17.34 29.36 -3.57
CA SER A 55 -16.90 29.84 -4.89
C SER A 55 -16.23 28.72 -5.68
N VAL A 56 -16.50 28.65 -6.97
CA VAL A 56 -15.84 27.73 -7.91
C VAL A 56 -14.54 28.37 -8.39
N ASP A 57 -13.45 27.62 -8.39
CA ASP A 57 -12.18 28.03 -8.98
C ASP A 57 -12.30 28.14 -10.51
N ASP A 58 -11.64 29.13 -11.12
CA ASP A 58 -11.73 29.38 -12.57
C ASP A 58 -11.29 28.15 -13.38
N SER A 59 -10.32 27.37 -12.90
CA SER A 59 -9.87 26.13 -13.56
C SER A 59 -10.90 25.00 -13.53
N TYR A 60 -11.88 25.07 -12.61
CA TYR A 60 -12.95 24.09 -12.46
C TYR A 60 -14.32 24.64 -12.95
N PHE A 61 -14.38 25.88 -13.41
CA PHE A 61 -15.63 26.52 -13.83
C PHE A 61 -16.22 25.89 -15.10
N ALA A 62 -17.54 25.77 -15.12
CA ALA A 62 -18.31 25.54 -16.34
C ALA A 62 -19.68 26.21 -16.23
N HIS A 63 -20.24 26.60 -17.37
CA HIS A 63 -21.57 27.20 -17.43
C HIS A 63 -22.66 26.19 -17.06
N LEU A 64 -23.79 26.71 -16.57
CA LEU A 64 -25.00 25.93 -16.39
C LEU A 64 -25.87 25.96 -17.64
N ASP A 65 -26.55 24.86 -17.91
CA ASP A 65 -27.61 24.78 -18.90
C ASP A 65 -28.94 25.34 -18.35
N HIS A 66 -29.98 25.30 -19.18
CA HIS A 66 -31.32 25.78 -18.84
C HIS A 66 -32.00 24.99 -17.69
N THR A 67 -31.44 23.84 -17.29
CA THR A 67 -31.92 23.02 -16.18
C THR A 67 -31.13 23.24 -14.89
N GLY A 68 -30.13 24.13 -14.91
CA GLY A 68 -29.24 24.39 -13.77
C GLY A 68 -28.13 23.34 -13.60
N ARG A 69 -27.93 22.46 -14.58
CA ARG A 69 -26.84 21.47 -14.57
C ARG A 69 -25.64 22.00 -15.33
N ARG A 70 -24.43 21.59 -14.95
CA ARG A 70 -23.23 21.98 -15.68
C ARG A 70 -23.22 21.40 -17.10
N THR A 71 -22.77 22.18 -18.07
CA THR A 71 -22.66 21.75 -19.47
C THR A 71 -21.63 20.65 -19.68
N ASP A 72 -20.63 20.53 -18.80
CA ASP A 72 -19.58 19.52 -18.85
C ASP A 72 -19.88 18.28 -18.00
N ILE A 73 -21.09 18.16 -17.42
CA ILE A 73 -21.43 17.13 -16.43
C ILE A 73 -21.11 15.70 -16.91
N GLN A 74 -21.31 15.41 -18.19
CA GLN A 74 -21.06 14.06 -18.77
C GLN A 74 -19.59 13.64 -18.70
N HIS A 75 -18.66 14.59 -18.61
CA HIS A 75 -17.22 14.34 -18.50
C HIS A 75 -16.70 14.45 -17.06
N ARG A 76 -17.60 14.58 -16.08
CA ARG A 76 -17.28 14.79 -14.66
C ARG A 76 -17.88 13.67 -13.81
N PRO A 77 -17.20 12.52 -13.67
CA PRO A 77 -17.72 11.38 -12.90
C PRO A 77 -18.15 11.78 -11.49
N GLU A 78 -17.44 12.71 -10.87
CA GLU A 78 -17.73 13.24 -9.54
C GLU A 78 -19.07 14.01 -9.47
N GLN A 79 -19.70 14.33 -10.59
CA GLN A 79 -20.97 15.07 -10.67
C GLN A 79 -22.18 14.18 -10.99
N TYR A 80 -21.99 12.92 -11.36
CA TYR A 80 -23.10 12.03 -11.72
C TYR A 80 -22.98 10.59 -11.21
N LEU A 81 -21.83 10.17 -10.68
CA LEU A 81 -21.65 8.86 -10.04
C LEU A 81 -21.66 8.99 -8.51
N GLY A 82 -22.15 7.94 -7.85
CA GLY A 82 -22.05 7.79 -6.39
C GLY A 82 -20.69 7.26 -5.91
N SER A 83 -19.87 6.76 -6.82
CA SER A 83 -18.55 6.19 -6.52
C SER A 83 -17.55 6.56 -7.62
N TYR A 84 -16.43 7.11 -7.22
CA TYR A 84 -15.30 7.55 -8.04
C TYR A 84 -14.08 7.69 -7.12
N GLU A 85 -12.88 7.71 -7.69
CA GLU A 85 -11.64 7.96 -6.97
C GLU A 85 -11.10 9.34 -7.34
N LEU A 86 -10.35 9.95 -6.42
CA LEU A 86 -9.79 11.29 -6.60
C LEU A 86 -8.27 11.22 -6.49
N VAL A 87 -7.58 11.82 -7.45
CA VAL A 87 -6.12 11.96 -7.37
C VAL A 87 -5.77 12.93 -6.24
N ALA A 88 -5.01 12.43 -5.27
CA ALA A 88 -4.55 13.20 -4.12
C ALA A 88 -3.30 14.01 -4.48
N THR A 89 -3.33 15.32 -4.21
CA THR A 89 -2.19 16.22 -4.42
C THR A 89 -1.25 16.23 -3.20
N LYS A 90 -0.08 16.88 -3.32
CA LYS A 90 0.96 16.95 -2.26
C LYS A 90 0.43 17.28 -0.85
N PRO A 91 -0.56 18.18 -0.65
CA PRO A 91 -1.11 18.47 0.68
C PRO A 91 -1.78 17.28 1.37
N TYR A 92 -2.16 16.24 0.63
CA TYR A 92 -2.71 15.00 1.17
C TYR A 92 -1.63 13.98 1.57
N CYS A 93 -0.37 14.26 1.24
CA CYS A 93 0.74 13.37 1.52
C CYS A 93 1.52 13.80 2.76
N LYS A 94 2.00 12.83 3.54
CA LYS A 94 2.82 13.08 4.73
C LYS A 94 4.05 13.91 4.35
N ASN A 95 4.24 15.04 5.03
CA ASN A 95 5.33 16.00 4.77
C ASN A 95 5.38 16.55 3.32
N GLY A 96 4.27 16.47 2.57
CA GLY A 96 4.22 16.93 1.17
C GLY A 96 4.99 16.05 0.19
N LEU A 97 5.45 14.87 0.62
CA LEU A 97 6.20 13.92 -0.20
C LEU A 97 5.29 12.81 -0.67
N LYS A 98 5.41 12.39 -1.94
CA LYS A 98 4.68 11.20 -2.41
C LYS A 98 5.03 10.00 -1.52
N PRO A 99 4.04 9.18 -1.12
CA PRO A 99 4.31 7.99 -0.33
C PRO A 99 5.25 7.07 -1.11
N LYS A 100 6.15 6.39 -0.39
CA LYS A 100 6.94 5.30 -0.95
C LYS A 100 6.04 4.09 -1.20
N GLU A 101 6.47 3.21 -2.09
CA GLU A 101 5.81 1.93 -2.31
C GLU A 101 5.77 1.12 -1.00
N PRO A 102 4.66 0.42 -0.70
CA PRO A 102 4.60 -0.45 0.47
C PRO A 102 5.50 -1.67 0.29
N ALA A 103 5.76 -2.36 1.41
CA ALA A 103 6.60 -3.55 1.44
C ALA A 103 5.97 -4.65 2.28
N PHE A 104 6.24 -5.91 1.90
CA PHE A 104 5.92 -7.08 2.70
C PHE A 104 7.16 -7.55 3.44
N ILE A 105 7.08 -7.65 4.77
CA ILE A 105 8.13 -8.25 5.59
C ILE A 105 7.63 -9.59 6.09
N PHE A 106 8.30 -10.66 5.68
CA PHE A 106 8.02 -12.02 6.14
C PHE A 106 8.87 -12.32 7.37
N MET A 107 8.26 -12.29 8.54
CA MET A 107 8.86 -12.70 9.82
C MET A 107 8.44 -14.14 10.13
N LEU A 108 9.33 -15.10 9.97
CA LEU A 108 9.03 -16.53 10.13
C LEU A 108 9.47 -17.07 11.50
N ASP A 109 8.54 -17.64 12.26
CA ASP A 109 8.85 -18.39 13.48
C ASP A 109 9.65 -19.64 13.12
N VAL A 110 10.85 -19.77 13.69
CA VAL A 110 11.77 -20.92 13.52
C VAL A 110 12.04 -21.65 14.83
N SER A 111 11.13 -21.53 15.79
CA SER A 111 11.13 -22.34 17.02
C SER A 111 10.88 -23.81 16.74
N TYR A 112 11.18 -24.65 17.73
CA TYR A 112 10.94 -26.09 17.72
C TYR A 112 9.49 -26.41 17.34
N SER A 113 8.51 -25.69 17.89
CA SER A 113 7.10 -25.92 17.57
C SER A 113 6.79 -25.66 16.09
N ALA A 114 7.29 -24.56 15.53
CA ALA A 114 7.09 -24.20 14.12
C ALA A 114 7.78 -25.17 13.16
N VAL A 115 8.97 -25.65 13.51
CA VAL A 115 9.70 -26.64 12.71
C VAL A 115 9.00 -28.00 12.77
N GLN A 116 8.63 -28.48 13.96
CA GLN A 116 7.99 -29.79 14.14
C GLN A 116 6.62 -29.90 13.47
N CYS A 117 5.82 -28.83 13.47
CA CYS A 117 4.52 -28.84 12.79
C CYS A 117 4.63 -28.67 11.27
N GLY A 118 5.85 -28.48 10.74
CA GLY A 118 6.13 -28.35 9.31
C GLY A 118 5.90 -26.94 8.74
N LEU A 119 5.65 -25.93 9.58
CA LEU A 119 5.40 -24.55 9.13
C LEU A 119 6.58 -24.01 8.31
N VAL A 120 7.80 -24.13 8.83
CA VAL A 120 9.02 -23.64 8.18
C VAL A 120 9.19 -24.26 6.80
N SER A 121 9.00 -25.58 6.69
CA SER A 121 9.18 -26.27 5.41
C SER A 121 8.08 -25.95 4.40
N ILE A 122 6.82 -25.87 4.84
CA ILE A 122 5.72 -25.44 3.97
C ILE A 122 5.94 -24.01 3.48
N PHE A 123 6.40 -23.12 4.35
CA PHE A 123 6.71 -21.74 3.99
C PHE A 123 7.82 -21.68 2.94
N CYS A 124 8.99 -22.26 3.23
CA CYS A 124 10.15 -22.24 2.33
C CYS A 124 9.85 -22.85 0.95
N ARG A 125 9.04 -23.91 0.91
CA ARG A 125 8.65 -24.55 -0.36
C ARG A 125 7.71 -23.71 -1.22
N ASN A 126 6.84 -22.88 -0.61
CA ASN A 126 5.74 -22.25 -1.33
C ASN A 126 5.88 -20.73 -1.51
N ILE A 127 6.62 -20.04 -0.64
CA ILE A 127 6.64 -18.57 -0.62
C ILE A 127 7.08 -17.97 -1.95
N ARG A 128 8.04 -18.60 -2.65
CA ARG A 128 8.48 -18.14 -3.97
C ARG A 128 7.35 -18.07 -5.00
N ASN A 129 6.44 -19.04 -4.99
CA ASN A 129 5.31 -19.03 -5.91
C ASN A 129 4.36 -17.86 -5.60
N LEU A 130 4.08 -17.62 -4.32
CA LEU A 130 3.26 -16.48 -3.89
C LEU A 130 3.91 -15.13 -4.23
N LEU A 131 5.23 -15.05 -4.17
CA LEU A 131 5.96 -13.85 -4.53
C LEU A 131 5.86 -13.52 -6.03
N ASN A 132 5.82 -14.53 -6.90
CA ASN A 132 5.63 -14.30 -8.34
C ASN A 132 4.27 -13.66 -8.66
N ASP A 133 3.29 -13.84 -7.77
CA ASP A 133 1.93 -13.31 -7.88
C ASP A 133 1.72 -12.02 -7.06
N LEU A 134 2.80 -11.32 -6.70
CA LEU A 134 2.70 -10.03 -6.01
C LEU A 134 1.82 -9.05 -6.79
N PRO A 135 0.90 -8.33 -6.10
CA PRO A 135 0.06 -7.33 -6.74
C PRO A 135 0.88 -6.30 -7.50
N LYS A 136 0.38 -5.87 -8.65
CA LYS A 136 0.98 -4.83 -9.48
C LYS A 136 -0.11 -3.99 -10.13
N GLU A 137 0.22 -2.75 -10.43
CA GLU A 137 -0.70 -1.87 -11.17
C GLU A 137 -0.92 -2.38 -12.60
N LEU A 138 -2.05 -2.01 -13.22
CA LEU A 138 -2.44 -2.50 -14.55
C LEU A 138 -1.42 -2.19 -15.65
N ASP A 139 -0.69 -1.09 -15.51
CA ASP A 139 0.34 -0.63 -16.43
C ASP A 139 1.73 -1.22 -16.12
N GLN A 140 1.87 -1.96 -15.02
CA GLN A 140 3.15 -2.53 -14.59
C GLN A 140 3.35 -3.97 -15.08
N VAL A 141 4.52 -4.23 -15.67
CA VAL A 141 4.95 -5.58 -16.05
C VAL A 141 5.30 -6.42 -14.81
N LYS A 142 5.97 -5.79 -13.83
CA LYS A 142 6.41 -6.39 -12.56
C LYS A 142 5.93 -5.53 -11.39
N SER A 143 5.68 -6.17 -10.24
CA SER A 143 5.34 -5.46 -9.01
C SER A 143 6.49 -4.56 -8.54
N SER A 144 6.18 -3.32 -8.17
CA SER A 144 7.12 -2.41 -7.51
C SER A 144 7.19 -2.61 -5.99
N LEU A 145 6.40 -3.56 -5.44
CA LEU A 145 6.42 -3.88 -4.02
C LEU A 145 7.78 -4.44 -3.61
N ARG A 146 8.23 -4.02 -2.44
CA ARG A 146 9.45 -4.53 -1.82
C ARG A 146 9.14 -5.69 -0.89
N ILE A 147 10.09 -6.58 -0.73
CA ILE A 147 10.03 -7.71 0.19
C ILE A 147 11.25 -7.70 1.11
N GLY A 148 11.03 -8.13 2.35
CA GLY A 148 12.08 -8.44 3.32
C GLY A 148 11.80 -9.76 4.00
N PHE A 149 12.87 -10.46 4.40
CA PHE A 149 12.78 -11.72 5.13
C PHE A 149 13.55 -11.60 6.44
N ALA A 150 12.93 -12.07 7.51
CA ALA A 150 13.62 -12.39 8.74
C ALA A 150 13.01 -13.64 9.37
N THR A 151 13.78 -14.35 10.16
CA THR A 151 13.26 -15.42 11.03
C THR A 151 13.39 -15.02 12.47
N TYR A 152 12.65 -15.67 13.36
CA TYR A 152 12.76 -15.41 14.79
C TYR A 152 12.50 -16.63 15.66
N ASP A 153 13.14 -16.62 16.81
CA ASP A 153 12.88 -17.49 17.94
C ASP A 153 12.95 -16.64 19.24
N GLN A 154 13.95 -16.87 20.10
CA GLN A 154 14.37 -15.99 21.18
C GLN A 154 15.25 -14.80 20.68
N THR A 155 15.67 -14.83 19.41
CA THR A 155 16.40 -13.75 18.72
C THR A 155 15.79 -13.47 17.34
N ILE A 156 16.16 -12.36 16.69
CA ILE A 156 15.71 -12.01 15.34
C ILE A 156 16.87 -12.17 14.35
N HIS A 157 16.64 -12.85 13.24
CA HIS A 157 17.63 -13.08 12.20
C HIS A 157 17.21 -12.36 10.92
N PHE A 158 17.87 -11.25 10.59
CA PHE A 158 17.64 -10.48 9.37
C PHE A 158 18.46 -11.04 8.21
N TYR A 159 17.90 -11.02 7.00
CA TYR A 159 18.59 -11.48 5.80
C TYR A 159 18.88 -10.34 4.81
N ASN A 160 20.11 -10.27 4.34
CA ASN A 160 20.48 -9.41 3.22
C ASN A 160 20.14 -10.11 1.90
N LEU A 161 19.25 -9.50 1.12
CA LEU A 161 18.74 -10.01 -0.15
C LEU A 161 19.47 -9.44 -1.36
N LYS A 162 20.37 -8.45 -1.18
CA LYS A 162 21.08 -7.75 -2.27
C LYS A 162 22.46 -8.33 -2.57
N SER A 163 22.63 -9.65 -2.41
CA SER A 163 23.93 -10.30 -2.60
C SER A 163 24.19 -10.63 -4.07
N HIS A 164 25.25 -10.04 -4.63
CA HIS A 164 25.70 -10.31 -6.00
C HIS A 164 26.34 -11.69 -6.18
N ILE A 165 26.61 -12.41 -5.10
CA ILE A 165 27.32 -13.70 -5.09
C ILE A 165 26.32 -14.87 -4.90
N GLY A 166 25.02 -14.58 -4.75
CA GLY A 166 23.97 -15.61 -4.61
C GLY A 166 23.96 -16.32 -3.25
N GLN A 167 24.74 -15.84 -2.29
CA GLN A 167 24.75 -16.32 -0.90
C GLN A 167 24.03 -15.32 0.02
N PRO A 168 23.07 -15.79 0.83
CA PRO A 168 22.37 -14.94 1.79
C PRO A 168 23.27 -14.62 2.99
N GLU A 169 23.30 -13.36 3.42
CA GLU A 169 23.94 -12.97 4.68
C GLU A 169 22.88 -12.88 5.77
N MET A 170 23.14 -13.52 6.92
CA MET A 170 22.27 -13.49 8.10
C MET A 170 22.88 -12.60 9.17
N LEU A 171 22.10 -11.64 9.70
CA LEU A 171 22.48 -10.77 10.80
C LEU A 171 21.56 -11.05 12.00
N VAL A 172 22.16 -11.43 13.13
CA VAL A 172 21.42 -11.83 14.33
C VAL A 172 21.33 -10.66 15.32
N VAL A 173 20.12 -10.34 15.74
CA VAL A 173 19.80 -9.34 16.77
C VAL A 173 19.28 -10.08 18.00
N GLY A 174 20.15 -10.15 19.02
CA GLY A 174 19.85 -10.82 20.29
C GLY A 174 19.39 -9.88 21.41
N ASP A 175 19.53 -8.56 21.26
CA ASP A 175 18.97 -7.62 22.22
C ASP A 175 17.50 -7.35 21.90
N VAL A 176 16.64 -7.96 22.69
CA VAL A 176 15.19 -7.96 22.49
C VAL A 176 14.51 -6.79 23.21
N ASN A 177 15.24 -6.09 24.09
CA ASN A 177 14.75 -4.91 24.80
C ASN A 177 14.98 -3.63 23.99
N ASP A 178 16.01 -3.61 23.16
CA ASP A 178 16.34 -2.49 22.25
C ASP A 178 16.56 -3.02 20.82
N VAL A 179 15.47 -3.42 20.18
CA VAL A 179 15.50 -3.98 18.83
C VAL A 179 15.79 -2.90 17.79
N PHE A 180 16.70 -3.20 16.88
CA PHE A 180 17.01 -2.36 15.72
C PHE A 180 17.10 -3.21 14.44
N VAL A 181 16.97 -2.54 13.29
CA VAL A 181 17.16 -3.17 11.98
C VAL A 181 18.64 -3.01 11.58
N PRO A 182 19.40 -4.11 11.43
CA PRO A 182 20.84 -4.02 11.23
C PRO A 182 21.24 -3.68 9.77
N LEU A 183 20.26 -3.53 8.87
CA LEU A 183 20.45 -3.33 7.44
C LEU A 183 19.72 -2.06 6.98
N VAL A 184 20.48 -1.14 6.37
CA VAL A 184 19.92 0.07 5.72
C VAL A 184 19.61 -0.21 4.24
N ASP A 185 20.47 -0.99 3.58
CA ASP A 185 20.31 -1.44 2.20
C ASP A 185 20.31 -2.97 2.18
N GLY A 186 19.56 -3.55 1.26
CA GLY A 186 19.48 -5.00 1.05
C GLY A 186 18.49 -5.78 1.91
N PHE A 187 17.84 -5.17 2.90
CA PHE A 187 16.72 -5.82 3.60
C PHE A 187 15.41 -5.74 2.82
N LEU A 188 14.98 -4.53 2.44
CA LEU A 188 13.78 -4.29 1.63
C LEU A 188 14.14 -4.05 0.17
N VAL A 189 14.03 -5.10 -0.64
CA VAL A 189 14.36 -5.07 -2.07
C VAL A 189 13.18 -5.52 -2.91
N THR A 190 13.18 -5.21 -4.20
CA THR A 190 12.20 -5.77 -5.14
C THR A 190 12.41 -7.28 -5.30
N LEU A 191 11.38 -8.00 -5.74
CA LEU A 191 11.51 -9.44 -6.02
C LEU A 191 12.59 -9.73 -7.08
N GLU A 192 12.74 -8.83 -8.06
CA GLU A 192 13.78 -8.95 -9.10
C GLU A 192 15.19 -8.88 -8.52
N GLU A 193 15.43 -7.97 -7.57
CA GLU A 193 16.72 -7.88 -6.88
C GLU A 193 16.99 -9.10 -5.99
N ALA A 194 15.96 -9.64 -5.33
CA ALA A 194 16.08 -10.81 -4.46
C ALA A 194 16.22 -12.15 -5.21
N ASP A 195 15.84 -12.21 -6.49
CA ASP A 195 15.62 -13.47 -7.22
C ASP A 195 16.83 -14.42 -7.18
N VAL A 196 18.03 -13.85 -7.29
CA VAL A 196 19.31 -14.57 -7.31
C VAL A 196 19.60 -15.27 -5.97
N VAL A 197 19.21 -14.66 -4.85
CA VAL A 197 19.54 -15.12 -3.49
C VAL A 197 18.39 -15.93 -2.87
N LEU A 198 17.16 -15.69 -3.30
CA LEU A 198 15.95 -16.18 -2.65
C LEU A 198 15.93 -17.70 -2.48
N ASN A 199 16.30 -18.47 -3.50
CA ASN A 199 16.30 -19.95 -3.39
C ASN A 199 17.34 -20.44 -2.39
N SER A 200 18.55 -19.87 -2.42
CA SER A 200 19.61 -20.19 -1.46
C SER A 200 19.20 -19.83 -0.04
N LEU A 201 18.53 -18.69 0.16
CA LEU A 201 18.00 -18.27 1.46
C LEU A 201 17.00 -19.28 2.02
N LEU A 202 15.99 -19.66 1.24
CA LEU A 202 14.93 -20.56 1.71
C LEU A 202 15.49 -21.94 2.05
N TYR A 203 16.46 -22.43 1.28
CA TYR A 203 17.19 -23.67 1.58
C TYR A 203 18.02 -23.56 2.87
N GLU A 204 18.78 -22.47 3.04
CA GLU A 204 19.59 -22.29 4.25
C GLU A 204 18.74 -22.10 5.51
N ILE A 205 17.54 -21.49 5.42
CA ILE A 205 16.60 -21.42 6.55
C ILE A 205 16.22 -22.83 7.03
N GLU A 206 15.78 -23.71 6.13
CA GLU A 206 15.43 -25.09 6.51
C GLU A 206 16.62 -25.84 7.11
N LYS A 207 17.81 -25.66 6.53
CA LYS A 207 19.04 -26.32 6.97
C LYS A 207 19.53 -25.82 8.34
N ILE A 208 19.47 -24.52 8.60
CA ILE A 208 19.96 -23.92 9.84
C ILE A 208 19.02 -24.26 11.01
N PHE A 209 17.71 -24.20 10.79
CA PHE A 209 16.72 -24.32 11.87
C PHE A 209 16.04 -25.70 11.94
N GLY A 210 16.26 -26.59 10.97
CA GLY A 210 15.58 -27.90 10.88
C GLY A 210 15.76 -28.82 12.09
N GLU A 211 16.84 -28.65 12.85
CA GLU A 211 17.11 -29.40 14.09
C GLU A 211 17.08 -28.51 15.35
N THR A 212 16.46 -27.33 15.26
CA THR A 212 16.34 -26.40 16.41
C THR A 212 15.74 -27.10 17.63
N ARG A 213 16.21 -26.72 18.81
CA ARG A 213 15.66 -27.14 20.11
C ARG A 213 15.12 -25.96 20.91
N ILE A 214 15.10 -24.77 20.31
CA ILE A 214 14.63 -23.54 20.96
C ILE A 214 13.11 -23.58 21.00
N THR A 215 12.53 -23.57 22.20
CA THR A 215 11.08 -23.65 22.41
C THR A 215 10.46 -22.29 22.72
N GLU A 216 11.27 -21.33 23.14
CA GLU A 216 10.85 -19.98 23.47
C GLU A 216 10.77 -19.12 22.21
N THR A 217 9.79 -18.21 22.17
CA THR A 217 9.60 -17.26 21.06
C THR A 217 9.27 -15.88 21.60
N MET A 218 9.49 -14.86 20.77
CA MET A 218 9.11 -13.49 21.10
C MET A 218 8.43 -12.77 19.93
N LEU A 219 7.19 -12.34 20.14
CA LEU A 219 6.42 -11.68 19.08
C LEU A 219 6.47 -10.15 19.15
N GLY A 220 6.45 -9.57 20.35
CA GLY A 220 6.46 -8.11 20.55
C GLY A 220 7.68 -7.43 19.89
N PRO A 221 8.91 -7.85 20.23
CA PRO A 221 10.12 -7.28 19.63
C PRO A 221 10.23 -7.52 18.12
N VAL A 222 9.67 -8.62 17.61
CA VAL A 222 9.59 -8.94 16.17
C VAL A 222 8.69 -7.95 15.42
N ILE A 223 7.51 -7.64 15.96
CA ILE A 223 6.62 -6.61 15.39
C ILE A 223 7.31 -5.24 15.43
N GLN A 224 8.02 -4.92 16.52
CA GLN A 224 8.77 -3.67 16.64
C GLN A 224 9.85 -3.54 15.56
N ALA A 225 10.66 -4.59 15.35
CA ALA A 225 11.64 -4.67 14.27
C ALA A 225 11.03 -4.43 12.88
N GLY A 226 9.91 -5.09 12.59
CA GLY A 226 9.20 -4.93 11.32
C GLY A 226 8.67 -3.50 11.12
N LEU A 227 8.16 -2.87 12.17
CA LEU A 227 7.75 -1.47 12.14
C LEU A 227 8.94 -0.53 11.92
N ASP A 228 10.06 -0.76 12.59
CA ASP A 228 11.26 0.05 12.44
C ASP A 228 11.88 -0.05 11.06
N ALA A 229 11.77 -1.21 10.40
CA ALA A 229 12.20 -1.40 9.02
C ALA A 229 11.37 -0.60 8.00
N LEU A 230 10.12 -0.25 8.33
CA LEU A 230 9.20 0.49 7.47
C LEU A 230 9.17 2.00 7.75
N LYS A 231 9.86 2.47 8.80
CA LYS A 231 9.96 3.90 9.13
C LYS A 231 10.85 4.66 8.14
#